data_AF-A0A840Q9H9-F1
#
_entry.id   AF-A0A840Q9H9-F1
#
_cell.length_a   1.000
_cell.length_b   1.000
_cell.length_c   1.000
_cell.angle_alpha   90.00
_cell.angle_beta   90.00
_cell.angle_gamma   90.00
#
_symmetry.space_group_name_H-M   'P 1'
#
loop_
_entity.id
_entity.type
_entity.pdbx_description
1 polymer ?
#
loop_
_entity_poly.entity_id
_entity_poly.type
_entity_poly.pdbx_seq_one_letter_code
_entity_poly.pdbx_strand_id
1 'polypeptide(L)'
;MPLTAPWGDSSTEALPGMPGGSVQVEPASIPRLVNALQESLDAVGLQIEHAITELRIRPWAGDPVSADAAEEFNRRSVGGGDDALTALCGYRDQLQAAAESLRLANRQYERIDDDSAAGIGGGC
;
A
#
# COMPACT_ATOMS: atom_id res chain seq x y z
N MET A 1 27.26 -5.73 -39.80
CA MET A 1 27.76 -5.65 -38.41
C MET A 1 26.97 -4.58 -37.69
N PRO A 2 26.01 -4.89 -36.80
CA PRO A 2 25.36 -3.86 -35.98
C PRO A 2 26.15 -3.65 -34.67
N LEU A 3 26.43 -2.38 -34.35
CA LEU A 3 27.00 -1.93 -33.08
C LEU A 3 25.96 -2.04 -31.96
N THR A 4 26.29 -2.74 -30.88
CA THR A 4 25.58 -2.71 -29.60
C THR A 4 25.98 -1.45 -28.80
N ALA A 5 25.00 -0.70 -28.32
CA ALA A 5 25.22 0.40 -27.38
C ALA A 5 25.56 -0.16 -25.98
N PRO A 6 26.49 0.46 -25.22
CA PRO A 6 27.02 -0.09 -23.97
C PRO A 6 26.25 0.32 -22.70
N TRP A 7 25.09 0.98 -22.82
CA TRP A 7 24.28 1.32 -21.65
C TRP A 7 23.18 0.27 -21.50
N GLY A 8 23.20 -0.37 -20.34
CA GLY A 8 22.38 -1.53 -20.02
C GLY A 8 20.91 -1.30 -20.30
N ASP A 9 20.34 -2.30 -20.96
CA ASP A 9 18.97 -2.74 -20.78
C ASP A 9 18.59 -2.60 -19.29
N SER A 10 17.84 -1.54 -18.98
CA SER A 10 17.12 -1.45 -17.74
C SER A 10 15.71 -1.93 -18.03
N SER A 11 15.57 -3.24 -18.28
CA SER A 11 14.30 -3.94 -18.19
C SER A 11 13.70 -3.66 -16.82
N THR A 12 12.87 -2.63 -16.75
CA THR A 12 11.86 -2.51 -15.70
C THR A 12 10.57 -3.07 -16.29
N GLU A 13 10.61 -4.35 -16.68
CA GLU A 13 9.41 -5.11 -17.01
C GLU A 13 9.19 -6.17 -15.93
N ALA A 14 8.40 -5.77 -14.93
CA ALA A 14 7.44 -6.62 -14.26
C ALA A 14 6.40 -5.76 -13.50
N LEU A 15 5.31 -5.42 -14.17
CA LEU A 15 3.98 -5.23 -13.57
C LEU A 15 3.04 -6.05 -14.46
N PRO A 16 2.76 -7.34 -14.17
CA PRO A 16 1.75 -7.73 -13.17
C PRO A 16 2.05 -9.10 -12.50
N GLY A 17 1.51 -9.29 -11.29
CA GLY A 17 1.67 -10.54 -10.53
C GLY A 17 2.68 -10.39 -9.39
N MET A 18 2.30 -9.63 -8.37
CA MET A 18 2.95 -9.76 -7.07
C MET A 18 2.85 -11.25 -6.69
N PRO A 19 3.96 -11.99 -6.54
CA PRO A 19 3.86 -13.36 -6.06
C PRO A 19 3.21 -13.26 -4.68
N GLY A 20 2.10 -13.97 -4.50
CA GLY A 20 1.55 -14.25 -3.18
C GLY A 20 2.59 -15.05 -2.41
N GLY A 21 3.60 -14.37 -1.88
CA GLY A 21 4.57 -14.94 -0.98
C GLY A 21 3.85 -15.29 0.31
N SER A 22 3.87 -16.56 0.69
CA SER A 22 3.42 -16.93 2.02
C SER A 22 4.45 -16.43 3.04
N VAL A 23 4.03 -15.49 3.88
CA VAL A 23 4.84 -15.04 5.01
C VAL A 23 4.53 -15.94 6.19
N GLN A 24 5.53 -16.67 6.67
CA GLN A 24 5.43 -17.42 7.91
C GLN A 24 5.68 -16.45 9.07
N VAL A 25 4.67 -16.28 9.93
CA VAL A 25 4.73 -15.36 11.07
C VAL A 25 4.50 -16.16 12.34
N GLU A 26 5.33 -15.92 13.35
CA GLU A 26 5.09 -16.48 14.68
C GLU A 26 3.85 -15.80 15.31
N PRO A 27 2.91 -16.56 15.91
CA PRO A 27 1.67 -16.00 16.45
C PRO A 27 1.88 -14.81 17.41
N ALA A 28 2.89 -14.89 18.28
CA ALA A 28 3.24 -13.82 19.22
C ALA A 28 3.67 -12.50 18.55
N SER A 29 4.06 -12.55 17.27
CA SER A 29 4.48 -11.39 16.48
C SER A 29 3.32 -10.75 15.71
N ILE A 30 2.19 -11.44 15.54
CA ILE A 30 1.03 -10.92 14.79
C ILE A 30 0.51 -9.59 15.36
N PRO A 31 0.35 -9.40 16.68
CA PRO A 31 -0.11 -8.12 17.22
C PRO A 31 0.83 -6.95 16.91
N ARG A 32 2.15 -7.18 16.94
CA ARG A 32 3.14 -6.16 16.56
C ARG A 32 3.04 -5.79 15.09
N LEU A 33 2.85 -6.78 14.22
CA LEU A 33 2.71 -6.55 12.78
C LEU A 33 1.43 -5.77 12.45
N VAL A 34 0.33 -6.09 13.14
CA VAL A 34 -0.92 -5.33 13.02
C VAL A 34 -0.71 -3.87 13.43
N ASN A 35 -0.03 -3.61 14.55
CA ASN A 35 0.27 -2.23 14.98
C ASN A 35 1.13 -1.48 13.95
N ALA A 36 2.18 -2.10 13.40
CA ALA A 36 3.03 -1.46 12.39
C ALA A 36 2.25 -1.10 11.10
N LEU A 37 1.30 -1.95 10.70
CA LEU A 37 0.40 -1.64 9.58
C LEU A 37 -0.56 -0.50 9.91
N GLN A 38 -1.04 -0.40 11.14
CA GLN A 38 -1.87 0.72 11.58
C GLN A 38 -1.10 2.03 11.61
N GLU A 39 0.12 2.04 12.13
CA GLU A 39 0.99 3.23 12.09
C GLU A 39 1.24 3.69 10.65
N SER A 40 1.45 2.74 9.73
CA SER A 40 1.62 3.02 8.31
C SER A 40 0.33 3.57 7.68
N LEU A 41 -0.83 3.05 8.06
CA LEU A 41 -2.14 3.55 7.63
C LEU A 41 -2.38 4.99 8.11
N ASP A 42 -2.06 5.28 9.37
CA ASP A 42 -2.22 6.62 9.95
C ASP A 42 -1.32 7.64 9.22
N ALA A 43 -0.08 7.27 8.94
CA ALA A 43 0.86 8.11 8.20
C ALA A 43 0.38 8.39 6.76
N VAL A 44 -0.08 7.36 6.05
CA VAL A 44 -0.61 7.50 4.68
C VAL A 44 -1.92 8.29 4.68
N GLY A 45 -2.78 8.08 5.68
CA GLY A 45 -4.04 8.82 5.83
C GLY A 45 -3.83 10.33 5.90
N LEU A 46 -2.90 10.78 6.75
CA LEU A 46 -2.55 12.21 6.84
C LEU A 46 -2.00 12.77 5.52
N GLN A 47 -1.17 12.01 4.81
CA GLN A 47 -0.64 12.44 3.52
C GLN A 47 -1.73 12.56 2.45
N ILE A 48 -2.71 11.65 2.45
CA ILE A 48 -3.86 11.71 1.56
C ILE A 48 -4.72 12.95 1.86
N GLU A 49 -4.98 13.25 3.14
CA GLU A 49 -5.74 14.44 3.54
C GLU A 49 -5.08 15.75 3.08
N HIS A 50 -3.76 15.87 3.28
CA HIS A 50 -3.00 17.00 2.75
C HIS A 50 -2.99 17.03 1.22
N ALA A 51 -2.83 15.88 0.56
CA ALA A 51 -2.83 15.82 -0.90
C ALA A 51 -4.18 16.26 -1.50
N ILE A 52 -5.32 15.88 -0.90
CA ILE A 52 -6.64 16.31 -1.36
C ILE A 52 -6.78 17.83 -1.34
N THR A 53 -6.23 18.48 -0.31
CA THR A 53 -6.43 19.90 -0.06
C THR A 53 -5.38 20.79 -0.74
N GLU A 54 -4.14 20.33 -0.84
CA GLU A 54 -3.00 21.16 -1.25
C GLU A 54 -2.44 20.82 -2.64
N LEU A 55 -2.69 19.61 -3.16
CA LEU A 55 -2.00 19.13 -4.35
C LEU A 55 -2.52 19.80 -5.64
N ARG A 56 -3.72 20.38 -5.63
CA ARG A 56 -4.26 21.04 -6.82
C ARG A 56 -3.63 22.42 -7.01
N ILE A 57 -2.86 22.59 -8.07
CA ILE A 57 -2.16 23.84 -8.38
C ILE A 57 -2.94 24.73 -9.34
N ARG A 58 -2.69 26.03 -9.27
CA ARG A 58 -3.18 27.03 -10.25
C ARG A 58 -2.06 27.45 -11.18
N PRO A 59 -2.35 28.02 -12.37
CA PRO A 59 -1.32 28.59 -13.24
C PRO A 59 -0.52 29.67 -12.52
N TRP A 60 0.81 29.60 -12.58
CA TRP A 60 1.68 30.44 -11.74
C TRP A 60 1.89 31.85 -12.30
N ALA A 61 1.95 32.00 -13.63
CA ALA A 61 2.24 33.28 -14.28
C ALA A 61 1.13 33.78 -15.23
N GLY A 62 -0.02 33.10 -15.28
CA GLY A 62 -1.17 33.54 -16.09
C GLY A 62 -0.95 33.49 -17.61
N ASP A 63 0.18 32.94 -18.05
CA ASP A 63 0.48 32.69 -19.44
C ASP A 63 -0.01 31.29 -19.88
N PRO A 64 -0.11 31.04 -21.20
CA PRO A 64 -0.57 29.75 -21.72
C PRO A 64 0.27 28.55 -21.28
N VAL A 65 1.60 28.69 -21.13
CA VAL A 65 2.47 27.57 -20.72
C VAL A 65 2.22 27.23 -19.26
N SER A 66 2.06 28.24 -18.39
CA SER A 66 1.67 28.01 -17.00
C SER A 66 0.30 27.35 -16.88
N ALA A 67 -0.63 27.67 -17.79
CA ALA A 67 -1.96 27.05 -17.81
C ALA A 67 -1.87 25.56 -18.17
N ASP A 68 -1.18 25.24 -19.26
CA ASP A 68 -0.97 23.86 -19.73
C ASP A 68 -0.20 23.02 -18.69
N ALA A 69 0.83 23.60 -18.08
CA ALA A 69 1.61 22.94 -17.03
C ALA A 69 0.77 22.64 -15.79
N ALA A 70 -0.08 23.59 -15.36
CA ALA A 70 -0.99 23.38 -14.23
C ALA A 70 -2.06 22.32 -14.55
N GLU A 71 -2.57 22.28 -15.78
CA GLU A 71 -3.51 21.26 -16.23
C GLU A 71 -2.88 19.86 -16.22
N GLU A 72 -1.71 19.70 -16.83
CA GLU A 72 -0.99 18.42 -16.88
C GLU A 72 -0.60 17.89 -15.51
N PHE A 73 -0.15 18.76 -14.61
CA PHE A 73 0.14 18.41 -13.23
C PHE A 73 -1.13 17.93 -12.52
N ASN A 74 -2.19 18.75 -12.54
CA ASN A 74 -3.44 18.40 -11.87
C ASN A 74 -4.04 17.10 -12.41
N ARG A 75 -3.93 16.84 -13.71
CA ARG A 75 -4.38 15.58 -14.33
C ARG A 75 -3.69 14.35 -13.77
N ARG A 76 -2.36 14.40 -13.58
CA ARG A 76 -1.59 13.28 -13.01
C ARG A 76 -1.69 13.18 -11.49
N SER A 77 -2.00 14.28 -10.83
CA SER A 77 -2.02 14.35 -9.37
C SER A 77 -3.39 14.04 -8.75
N VAL A 78 -4.47 14.60 -9.30
CA VAL A 78 -5.83 14.59 -8.70
C VAL A 78 -6.98 14.50 -9.73
N GLY A 79 -6.67 14.30 -11.01
CA GLY A 79 -7.61 14.49 -12.12
C GLY A 79 -8.02 13.25 -12.91
N GLY A 80 -7.69 12.02 -12.49
CA GLY A 80 -7.93 10.83 -13.31
C GLY A 80 -7.85 9.47 -12.60
N GLY A 81 -8.27 8.40 -13.28
CA GLY A 81 -8.33 7.05 -12.69
C GLY A 81 -6.97 6.45 -12.30
N ASP A 82 -5.88 6.89 -12.93
CA ASP A 82 -4.49 6.49 -12.61
C ASP A 82 -3.70 7.65 -11.98
N ASP A 83 -4.38 8.62 -11.37
CA ASP A 83 -3.68 9.72 -10.70
C ASP A 83 -3.01 9.28 -9.39
N ALA A 84 -2.05 10.08 -8.94
CA ALA A 84 -1.27 9.78 -7.75
C ALA A 84 -2.15 9.64 -6.49
N LEU A 85 -3.21 10.45 -6.37
CA LEU A 85 -4.14 10.39 -5.25
C LEU A 85 -4.93 9.07 -5.23
N THR A 86 -5.37 8.59 -6.38
CA THR A 86 -6.08 7.31 -6.54
C THR A 86 -5.16 6.14 -6.22
N ALA A 87 -3.91 6.18 -6.66
CA ALA A 87 -2.91 5.18 -6.30
C ALA A 87 -2.65 5.13 -4.79
N LEU A 88 -2.53 6.30 -4.12
CA LEU A 88 -2.38 6.38 -2.66
C LEU A 88 -3.60 5.83 -1.92
N CYS A 89 -4.82 6.14 -2.38
CA CYS A 89 -6.04 5.57 -1.83
C CYS A 89 -6.05 4.04 -1.96
N GLY A 90 -5.69 3.50 -3.14
CA GLY A 90 -5.60 2.06 -3.36
C GLY A 90 -4.57 1.38 -2.45
N TYR A 91 -3.41 2.01 -2.22
CA TYR A 91 -2.41 1.49 -1.30
C TYR A 91 -2.90 1.47 0.16
N ARG A 92 -3.59 2.53 0.61
CA ARG A 92 -4.25 2.55 1.93
C ARG A 92 -5.23 1.38 2.07
N ASP A 93 -6.06 1.16 1.08
CA ASP A 93 -7.06 0.09 1.12
C ASP A 93 -6.39 -1.30 1.18
N GLN A 94 -5.26 -1.49 0.49
CA GLN A 94 -4.45 -2.71 0.59
C GLN A 94 -3.86 -2.91 1.99
N LEU A 95 -3.32 -1.85 2.61
CA LEU A 95 -2.81 -1.91 3.98
C LEU A 95 -3.92 -2.27 4.98
N GLN A 96 -5.11 -1.71 4.80
CA GLN A 96 -6.26 -2.03 5.65
C GLN A 96 -6.67 -3.50 5.50
N ALA A 97 -6.79 -3.99 4.27
CA ALA A 97 -7.11 -5.39 4.01
C ALA A 97 -6.07 -6.34 4.61
N ALA A 98 -4.78 -5.99 4.52
CA ALA A 98 -3.71 -6.77 5.14
C ALA A 98 -3.85 -6.82 6.67
N ALA A 99 -4.07 -5.68 7.33
CA ALA A 99 -4.26 -5.60 8.78
C ALA A 99 -5.48 -6.42 9.25
N GLU A 100 -6.60 -6.35 8.52
CA GLU A 100 -7.79 -7.14 8.82
C GLU A 100 -7.55 -8.64 8.67
N SER A 101 -6.83 -9.07 7.63
CA SER A 101 -6.47 -10.48 7.42
C SER A 101 -5.60 -11.03 8.55
N LEU A 102 -4.64 -10.24 9.04
CA LEU A 102 -3.76 -10.62 10.14
C LEU A 102 -4.52 -10.70 11.46
N ARG A 103 -5.44 -9.76 11.73
CA ARG A 103 -6.32 -9.84 12.90
C ARG A 103 -7.22 -11.08 12.88
N LEU A 104 -7.71 -11.47 11.71
CA LEU A 104 -8.49 -12.70 11.56
C LEU A 104 -7.63 -13.94 11.85
N ALA A 105 -6.40 -13.98 11.31
CA ALA A 105 -5.46 -15.07 11.58
C ALA A 105 -5.12 -15.16 13.07
N ASN A 106 -4.88 -14.04 13.76
CA ASN A 106 -4.59 -14.04 15.20
C ASN A 106 -5.73 -14.69 16.01
N ARG A 107 -6.98 -14.32 15.75
CA ARG A 107 -8.15 -14.89 16.44
C ARG A 107 -8.31 -16.39 16.18
N GLN A 108 -7.90 -16.86 14.99
CA GLN A 108 -7.92 -18.29 14.69
C GLN A 108 -6.84 -19.03 15.47
N TYR A 109 -5.64 -18.47 15.60
CA TYR A 109 -4.58 -19.04 16.44
C TYR A 109 -4.98 -19.11 17.91
N GLU A 110 -5.51 -18.03 18.48
CA GLU A 110 -5.97 -18.00 19.88
C GLU A 110 -7.02 -19.09 20.16
N ARG A 111 -7.99 -19.27 19.26
CA ARG A 111 -9.02 -20.33 19.40
C ARG A 111 -8.43 -21.75 19.37
N ILE A 112 -7.48 -22.02 18.48
CA ILE A 112 -6.86 -23.34 18.36
C ILE A 112 -6.04 -23.65 19.62
N ASP A 113 -5.35 -22.65 20.18
CA ASP A 113 -4.58 -22.80 21.41
C ASP A 113 -5.50 -23.09 22.61
N ASP A 114 -6.61 -22.35 22.73
CA ASP A 114 -7.64 -22.59 23.76
C ASP A 114 -8.27 -23.99 23.65
N ASP A 115 -8.64 -24.43 22.44
CA ASP A 115 -9.21 -25.76 22.19
C ASP A 115 -8.18 -26.88 22.52
N SER A 116 -6.90 -26.65 22.20
CA SER A 116 -5.81 -27.58 22.49
C SER A 116 -5.54 -27.68 24.00
N ALA A 117 -5.53 -26.54 24.71
CA ALA A 117 -5.39 -26.49 26.15
C ALA A 117 -6.55 -27.20 26.87
N ALA A 118 -7.79 -27.02 26.38
CA ALA A 118 -8.97 -27.70 26.91
C ALA A 118 -8.93 -29.23 26.68
N GLY A 119 -8.42 -29.68 25.53
CA GLY A 119 -8.25 -31.10 25.21
C GLY A 119 -7.19 -31.82 26.07
N ILE A 120 -6.13 -31.12 26.47
CA ILE A 120 -5.07 -31.68 27.33
C ILE A 120 -5.47 -31.67 28.81
N GLY A 121 -6.26 -30.69 29.25
CA GLY A 121 -6.75 -30.60 30.63
C GLY A 121 -7.91 -31.53 30.99
N GLY A 122 -8.60 -32.11 30.00
CA GLY A 122 -9.78 -32.97 30.19
C GLY A 122 -9.50 -34.48 30.27
N GLY A 123 -8.24 -34.91 30.18
CA GLY A 123 -7.85 -36.32 30.14
C GLY A 123 -6.94 -36.72 31.30
N CYS A 124 -7.45 -36.77 32.52
CA CYS A 124 -6.89 -37.49 33.68
C CYS A 124 -8.03 -37.89 34.63
#